data_AF-A0A367LYT6-F1
#
_entry.id   AF-A0A367LYT6-F1
#
_cell.length_a   1.000
_cell.length_b   1.000
_cell.length_c   1.000
_cell.angle_alpha   90.00
_cell.angle_beta   90.00
_cell.angle_gamma   90.00
#
_symmetry.space_group_name_H-M   'P 1'
#
loop_
_entity.id
_entity.type
_entity.pdbx_description
1 polymer ?
#
loop_
_entity_poly.entity_id
_entity_poly.type
_entity_poly.pdbx_seq_one_letter_code
_entity_poly.pdbx_strand_id
1 'polypeptide(L)'
;MLDNAAWDIVGDHLHKEDFFRHEHRLIFTAISELAAKDAPFDGVTVSEAIEDLPEAGGLAYLGQLADNTPSVANIEAYAQIVRDRAHLRQLMSLGHHCTRTASNHQANPCEVQEEIEQKLFALGQDQHKSDFVDINLSLIHI
;
A
#
# COMPACT_ATOMS: atom_id res chain seq x y z
N MET A 1 0.93 2.66 -15.50
CA MET A 1 2.05 3.24 -16.27
C MET A 1 2.37 2.42 -17.50
N LEU A 2 2.70 1.12 -17.37
CA LEU A 2 2.92 0.24 -18.53
C LEU A 2 1.63 -0.36 -19.08
N ASP A 3 0.73 -0.75 -18.18
CA ASP A 3 -0.61 -1.22 -18.48
C ASP A 3 -1.56 -0.62 -17.45
N ASN A 4 -2.61 0.04 -17.90
CA ASN A 4 -3.60 0.65 -17.01
C ASN A 4 -4.64 -0.38 -16.54
N ALA A 5 -4.85 -1.48 -17.26
CA ALA A 5 -5.73 -2.56 -16.79
C ALA A 5 -5.19 -3.26 -15.54
N ALA A 6 -3.87 -3.19 -15.33
CA ALA A 6 -3.24 -3.71 -14.12
C ALA A 6 -3.67 -2.97 -12.84
N TRP A 7 -4.29 -1.80 -12.95
CA TRP A 7 -4.84 -1.07 -11.80
C TRP A 7 -5.95 -1.85 -11.09
N ASP A 8 -6.80 -2.56 -11.82
CA ASP A 8 -7.91 -3.34 -11.24
C ASP A 8 -7.41 -4.45 -10.29
N ILE A 9 -6.18 -4.92 -10.49
CA ILE A 9 -5.54 -5.94 -9.65
C ILE A 9 -5.01 -5.32 -8.35
N VAL A 10 -4.51 -4.08 -8.40
CA VAL A 10 -3.71 -3.50 -7.30
C VAL A 10 -4.44 -2.41 -6.53
N GLY A 11 -5.33 -1.67 -7.19
CA GLY A 11 -5.98 -0.46 -6.67
C GLY A 11 -6.80 -0.71 -5.41
N ASP A 12 -7.40 -1.89 -5.29
CA ASP A 12 -8.18 -2.29 -4.10
C ASP A 12 -7.32 -2.96 -3.01
N HIS A 13 -6.10 -3.37 -3.34
CA HIS A 13 -5.23 -4.17 -2.47
C HIS A 13 -4.14 -3.36 -1.77
N LEU A 14 -3.73 -2.23 -2.37
CA LEU A 14 -2.69 -1.36 -1.84
C LEU A 14 -3.23 0.03 -1.53
N HIS A 15 -2.73 0.58 -0.42
CA HIS A 15 -2.88 1.97 -0.07
C HIS A 15 -1.54 2.68 -0.19
N LYS A 16 -1.56 4.01 -0.36
CA LYS A 16 -0.32 4.80 -0.42
C LYS A 16 0.55 4.59 0.83
N GLU A 17 -0.03 4.40 2.01
CA GLU A 17 0.67 4.14 3.26
C GLU A 17 1.47 2.82 3.26
N ASP A 18 1.13 1.89 2.36
CA ASP A 18 1.84 0.62 2.23
C ASP A 18 3.25 0.79 1.64
N PHE A 19 3.49 1.90 0.94
CA PHE A 19 4.80 2.21 0.40
C PHE A 19 5.69 2.87 1.44
N PHE A 20 6.85 2.26 1.68
CA PHE A 20 7.83 2.77 2.65
C PHE A 20 8.49 4.07 2.18
N ARG A 21 8.84 4.14 0.89
CA ARG A 21 9.49 5.30 0.28
C ARG A 21 8.47 6.39 -0.01
N HIS A 22 8.83 7.62 0.33
CA HIS A 22 7.95 8.78 0.16
C HIS A 22 7.63 9.02 -1.32
N GLU A 23 8.63 8.88 -2.18
CA GLU A 23 8.50 9.04 -3.63
C GLU A 23 7.45 8.07 -4.18
N HIS A 24 7.45 6.82 -3.71
CA HIS A 24 6.47 5.81 -4.12
C HIS A 24 5.06 6.12 -3.63
N ARG A 25 4.91 6.73 -2.44
CA ARG A 25 3.61 7.20 -1.96
C ARG A 25 3.04 8.28 -2.86
N LEU A 26 3.85 9.25 -3.24
CA LEU A 26 3.46 10.34 -4.14
C LEU A 26 3.03 9.79 -5.51
N ILE A 27 3.84 8.89 -6.08
CA ILE A 27 3.55 8.25 -7.37
C ILE A 27 2.25 7.44 -7.31
N PHE A 28 2.09 6.59 -6.30
CA PHE A 28 0.89 5.78 -6.15
C PHE A 28 -0.36 6.66 -5.95
N THR A 29 -0.25 7.73 -5.15
CA THR A 29 -1.35 8.68 -4.95
C THR A 29 -1.78 9.33 -6.26
N ALA A 30 -0.83 9.82 -7.07
CA ALA A 30 -1.12 10.40 -8.38
C ALA A 30 -1.79 9.39 -9.32
N ILE A 31 -1.32 8.14 -9.34
CA ILE A 31 -1.96 7.07 -10.11
C ILE A 31 -3.38 6.80 -9.63
N SER A 32 -3.62 6.70 -8.31
CA SER A 32 -4.96 6.52 -7.73
C SER A 32 -5.92 7.63 -8.13
N GLU A 33 -5.46 8.88 -8.09
CA GLU A 33 -6.28 10.04 -8.45
C GLU A 33 -6.62 10.10 -9.94
N LEU A 34 -5.67 9.72 -10.81
CA LEU A 34 -5.90 9.62 -12.25
C LEU A 34 -6.87 8.48 -12.56
N ALA A 35 -6.67 7.31 -11.95
CA ALA A 35 -7.55 6.16 -12.11
C ALA A 35 -8.99 6.47 -11.65
N ALA A 36 -9.16 7.17 -10.52
CA ALA A 36 -10.48 7.60 -10.03
C ALA A 36 -11.19 8.60 -10.96
N LYS A 37 -10.47 9.24 -11.89
CA LYS A 37 -10.99 10.15 -12.90
C LYS A 37 -11.14 9.48 -14.28
N ASP A 38 -10.96 8.16 -14.36
CA ASP A 38 -10.88 7.39 -15.61
C ASP A 38 -9.84 7.97 -16.60
N ALA A 39 -8.80 8.60 -16.08
CA ALA A 39 -7.74 9.23 -16.88
C ALA A 39 -6.57 8.25 -17.10
N PRO A 40 -5.84 8.34 -18.23
CA PRO A 40 -4.61 7.59 -18.42
C PRO A 40 -3.56 7.93 -17.35
N PHE A 41 -2.80 6.94 -16.89
CA PHE A 41 -1.71 7.12 -15.91
C PHE A 41 -0.38 6.51 -16.41
N ASP A 42 0.02 6.92 -17.61
CA ASP A 42 1.36 6.69 -18.15
C ASP A 42 2.42 7.62 -17.52
N GLY A 43 3.69 7.46 -17.91
CA GLY A 43 4.82 8.25 -17.41
C GLY A 43 4.65 9.76 -17.49
N VAL A 44 4.08 10.26 -18.58
CA VAL A 44 3.87 11.69 -18.78
C VAL A 44 2.73 12.15 -17.90
N THR A 45 1.57 11.49 -17.99
CA THR A 45 0.37 11.91 -17.27
C THR A 45 0.55 11.86 -15.74
N VAL A 46 1.26 10.84 -15.23
CA VAL A 46 1.63 10.77 -13.80
C VAL A 46 2.56 11.91 -13.41
N SER A 47 3.54 12.25 -14.26
CA SER A 47 4.47 13.34 -13.96
C SER A 47 3.79 14.71 -13.90
N GLU A 48 2.74 14.93 -14.70
CA GLU A 48 1.94 16.15 -14.71
C GLU A 48 0.98 16.21 -13.51
N ALA A 49 0.52 15.07 -13.01
CA ALA A 49 -0.38 14.99 -11.87
C ALA A 49 0.32 15.20 -10.52
N ILE A 50 1.65 15.04 -10.44
CA ILE A 50 2.43 15.25 -9.22
C ILE A 50 2.77 16.74 -9.08
N GLU A 51 2.36 17.36 -7.97
CA GLU A 51 2.61 18.78 -7.71
C GLU A 51 4.11 19.12 -7.59
N ASP A 52 4.87 18.33 -6.82
CA ASP A 52 6.33 18.46 -6.67
C ASP A 52 7.04 17.23 -7.25
N LEU A 53 7.21 17.21 -8.56
CA LEU A 53 7.87 16.11 -9.27
C LEU A 53 9.30 15.84 -8.78
N PRO A 54 10.14 16.84 -8.46
CA PRO A 54 11.42 16.63 -7.78
C PRO A 54 11.33 15.82 -6.50
N GLU A 55 10.31 16.03 -5.66
CA GLU A 55 10.08 15.25 -4.43
C GLU A 55 9.76 13.78 -4.72
N ALA A 56 9.12 13.50 -5.85
CA ALA A 56 8.89 12.14 -6.35
C ALA A 56 10.10 11.52 -7.08
N GLY A 57 11.26 12.18 -7.08
CA GLY A 57 12.49 11.71 -7.73
C GLY A 57 12.70 12.20 -9.16
N GLY A 58 11.77 12.99 -9.71
CA GLY A 58 11.88 13.57 -11.04
C GLY A 58 11.42 12.65 -12.18
N LEU A 59 11.30 13.21 -13.38
CA LEU A 59 10.89 12.47 -14.59
C LEU A 59 11.82 11.28 -14.91
N ALA A 60 13.13 11.46 -14.70
CA ALA A 60 14.10 10.39 -14.92
C ALA A 60 13.85 9.16 -14.02
N TYR A 61 13.37 9.38 -12.79
CA TYR A 61 13.05 8.29 -11.88
C TYR A 61 11.80 7.51 -12.32
N LEU A 62 10.78 8.21 -12.81
CA LEU A 62 9.60 7.58 -13.41
C LEU A 62 9.97 6.73 -14.63
N GLY A 63 10.85 7.24 -15.49
CA GLY A 63 11.39 6.48 -16.63
C GLY A 63 12.12 5.22 -16.19
N GLN A 64 12.99 5.32 -15.19
CA GLN A 64 13.66 4.16 -14.61
C GLN A 64 12.68 3.13 -14.02
N LEU A 65 11.58 3.58 -13.41
CA LEU A 65 10.59 2.67 -12.83
C LEU A 65 9.87 1.87 -13.94
N ALA A 66 9.54 2.53 -15.05
CA ALA A 66 8.96 1.89 -16.23
C ALA A 66 9.96 0.92 -16.89
N ASP A 67 11.21 1.33 -17.07
CA ASP A 67 12.25 0.53 -17.74
C ASP A 67 12.65 -0.72 -16.93
N ASN A 68 12.70 -0.60 -15.60
CA ASN A 68 13.07 -1.72 -14.72
C ASN A 68 11.91 -2.70 -14.46
N THR A 69 10.73 -2.45 -15.02
CA THR A 69 9.55 -3.31 -14.86
C THR A 69 9.21 -3.95 -16.21
N PRO A 70 9.87 -5.05 -16.60
CA PRO A 70 9.74 -5.60 -17.95
C PRO A 70 8.35 -6.16 -18.27
N SER A 71 7.55 -6.50 -17.26
CA SER A 71 6.18 -7.02 -17.43
C SER A 71 5.34 -6.81 -16.17
N VAL A 72 4.04 -6.66 -16.36
CA VAL A 72 3.02 -6.63 -15.29
C VAL A 72 2.55 -8.03 -14.85
N ALA A 73 3.09 -9.12 -15.44
CA ALA A 73 2.63 -10.48 -15.18
C ALA A 73 2.70 -10.91 -13.70
N ASN A 74 3.63 -10.33 -12.92
CA ASN A 74 3.82 -10.66 -11.50
C ASN A 74 3.31 -9.56 -10.56
N ILE A 75 2.44 -8.66 -11.03
CA ILE A 75 2.05 -7.47 -10.27
C ILE A 75 1.38 -7.82 -8.93
N GLU A 76 0.57 -8.87 -8.90
CA GLU A 76 -0.08 -9.38 -7.67
C GLU A 76 0.95 -9.83 -6.63
N ALA A 77 1.97 -10.58 -7.04
CA ALA A 77 3.03 -11.02 -6.14
C ALA A 77 3.83 -9.83 -5.58
N TYR A 78 4.09 -8.80 -6.39
CA TYR A 78 4.76 -7.59 -5.92
C TYR A 78 3.88 -6.77 -4.98
N ALA A 79 2.58 -6.65 -5.28
CA ALA A 79 1.63 -5.99 -4.40
C ALA A 79 1.56 -6.69 -3.04
N GLN A 80 1.51 -8.02 -3.02
CA GLN A 80 1.53 -8.79 -1.77
C GLN A 80 2.81 -8.53 -0.97
N ILE A 81 3.98 -8.49 -1.62
CA ILE A 81 5.24 -8.16 -0.94
C ILE A 81 5.18 -6.77 -0.29
N VAL A 82 4.66 -5.76 -0.99
CA VAL A 82 4.53 -4.40 -0.44
C VAL A 82 3.61 -4.39 0.78
N ARG A 83 2.45 -5.05 0.68
CA ARG A 83 1.45 -5.18 1.74
C ARG A 83 1.98 -5.90 2.98
N ASP A 84 2.65 -7.04 2.80
CA ASP A 84 3.27 -7.79 3.91
C ASP A 84 4.31 -6.94 4.64
N ARG A 85 5.13 -6.20 3.87
CA ARG A 85 6.14 -5.31 4.45
C ARG A 85 5.51 -4.11 5.15
N ALA A 86 4.38 -3.60 4.67
CA ALA A 86 3.62 -2.56 5.34
C ALA A 86 3.07 -3.04 6.68
N HIS A 87 2.45 -4.21 6.68
CA HIS A 87 1.89 -4.83 7.88
C HIS A 87 2.94 -5.05 8.97
N LEU A 88 4.11 -5.57 8.60
CA LEU A 88 5.22 -5.73 9.55
C LEU A 88 5.66 -4.38 10.16
N ARG A 89 5.67 -3.28 9.38
CA ARG A 89 5.98 -1.95 9.92
C ARG A 89 4.89 -1.44 10.86
N GLN A 90 3.62 -1.70 10.56
CA GLN A 90 2.51 -1.35 11.45
C GLN A 90 2.60 -2.10 12.78
N LEU A 91 2.91 -3.40 12.76
CA LEU A 91 3.14 -4.21 13.96
C LEU A 91 4.33 -3.68 14.79
N MET A 92 5.43 -3.30 14.13
CA MET A 92 6.56 -2.66 14.82
C MET A 92 6.16 -1.34 15.48
N SER A 93 5.37 -0.50 14.77
CA SER A 93 4.85 0.75 15.30
C SER A 93 3.97 0.51 16.54
N LEU A 94 3.09 -0.49 16.49
CA LEU A 94 2.26 -0.89 17.63
C LEU A 94 3.11 -1.35 18.82
N GLY A 95 4.17 -2.14 18.58
CA GLY A 95 5.12 -2.54 19.62
C GLY A 95 5.81 -1.34 20.28
N HIS A 96 6.27 -0.38 19.48
CA HIS A 96 6.85 0.86 20.00
C HIS A 96 5.85 1.71 20.78
N HIS A 97 4.59 1.76 20.32
CA HIS A 97 3.50 2.43 21.02
C HIS A 97 3.24 1.78 22.39
N CYS A 98 3.12 0.45 22.45
CA CYS A 98 2.96 -0.31 23.69
C CYS A 98 4.07 0.01 24.70
N THR A 99 5.34 -0.08 24.29
CA THR A 99 6.49 0.24 25.15
C THR A 99 6.42 1.67 25.68
N ARG A 100 6.05 2.63 24.83
CA ARG A 100 5.94 4.04 25.21
C ARG A 100 4.84 4.27 26.24
N THR A 101 3.66 3.72 26.00
CA THR A 101 2.51 3.89 26.89
C THR A 101 2.74 3.19 28.23
N ALA A 102 3.27 1.96 28.22
CA ALA A 102 3.57 1.20 29.44
C ALA A 102 4.69 1.82 30.30
N SER A 103 5.58 2.61 29.70
CA SER A 103 6.66 3.30 30.42
C SER A 103 6.19 4.58 31.13
N ASN A 104 4.94 5.03 30.92
CA ASN A 104 4.39 6.18 31.62
C ASN A 104 4.04 5.81 33.07
N HIS A 105 4.54 6.58 34.04
CA HIS A 105 4.36 6.32 35.48
C HIS A 105 2.90 6.39 35.94
N GLN A 106 2.02 7.03 35.16
CA GLN A 106 0.59 7.14 35.44
C GLN A 106 -0.25 6.15 34.62
N ALA A 107 0.37 5.25 33.84
CA ALA A 107 -0.35 4.30 33.01
C ALA A 107 -1.15 3.31 33.86
N ASN A 108 -2.42 3.11 33.51
CA ASN A 108 -3.24 2.04 34.04
C ASN A 108 -3.04 0.77 33.18
N PRO A 109 -2.57 -0.35 33.74
CA PRO A 109 -2.32 -1.57 32.97
C PRO A 109 -3.53 -2.07 32.17
N CYS A 110 -4.75 -1.99 32.72
CA CYS A 110 -5.96 -2.44 32.02
C CYS A 110 -6.27 -1.57 30.81
N GLU A 111 -6.14 -0.25 30.94
CA GLU A 111 -6.38 0.68 29.83
C GLU A 111 -5.35 0.50 28.72
N VAL A 112 -4.08 0.30 29.08
CA VAL A 112 -3.01 0.03 28.09
C VAL A 112 -3.26 -1.29 27.38
N GLN A 113 -3.64 -2.35 28.09
CA GLN A 113 -3.96 -3.63 27.47
C GLN A 113 -5.12 -3.49 26.48
N GLU A 114 -6.21 -2.86 26.88
CA GLU A 114 -7.39 -2.66 26.03
C GLU A 114 -7.04 -1.84 24.77
N GLU A 115 -6.27 -0.76 24.91
CA GLU A 115 -5.83 0.05 23.76
C GLU A 115 -5.00 -0.78 22.76
N ILE A 116 -4.06 -1.59 23.26
CA ILE A 116 -3.19 -2.41 22.41
C ILE A 116 -3.98 -3.52 21.72
N GLU A 117 -4.92 -4.18 22.42
CA GLU A 117 -5.81 -5.19 21.83
C GLU A 117 -6.68 -4.60 20.73
N GLN A 118 -7.28 -3.42 20.96
CA GLN A 118 -8.09 -2.72 19.95
C GLN A 118 -7.27 -2.39 18.70
N LYS A 119 -6.05 -1.86 18.86
CA LYS A 119 -5.17 -1.55 17.74
C LYS A 119 -4.68 -2.78 17.00
N LEU A 120 -4.31 -3.85 17.72
CA LEU A 120 -3.89 -5.11 17.11
C LEU A 120 -5.03 -5.72 16.29
N PHE A 121 -6.24 -5.68 16.82
CA PHE A 121 -7.43 -6.18 16.13
C PHE A 121 -7.73 -5.36 14.87
N ALA A 122 -7.62 -4.03 14.92
CA ALA A 122 -7.78 -3.17 13.75
C ALA A 122 -6.78 -3.51 12.64
N LEU A 123 -5.50 -3.77 12.98
CA LEU A 123 -4.49 -4.20 12.00
C LEU A 123 -4.81 -5.56 11.37
N GLY A 124 -5.49 -6.46 12.09
CA GLY A 124 -5.92 -7.76 11.57
C GLY A 124 -7.11 -7.68 10.61
N GLN A 125 -8.02 -6.71 10.78
CA GLN A 125 -9.16 -6.54 9.87
C GLN A 125 -8.74 -6.07 8.48
N ASP A 126 -7.71 -5.24 8.39
CA ASP A 126 -7.21 -4.74 7.10
C ASP A 126 -6.77 -5.90 6.19
N GLN A 127 -6.23 -7.00 6.76
CA GLN A 127 -5.85 -8.21 6.02
C GLN A 127 -7.04 -8.98 5.44
N HIS A 128 -8.12 -9.16 6.21
CA HIS A 128 -9.25 -9.99 5.75
C HIS A 128 -10.02 -9.42 4.56
N LYS A 129 -9.85 -8.12 4.27
CA LYS A 129 -10.50 -7.50 3.11
C LYS A 129 -9.87 -7.91 1.77
N SER A 130 -8.60 -8.31 1.74
CA SER A 130 -7.91 -8.76 0.52
C SER A 130 -8.03 -10.26 0.24
N ASP A 131 -8.44 -11.07 1.22
CA ASP A 131 -8.54 -12.53 1.07
C ASP A 131 -9.87 -13.01 0.45
N PHE A 132 -10.74 -12.10 0.00
CA PHE A 132 -11.93 -12.46 -0.78
C PHE A 132 -11.56 -12.71 -2.25
N VAL A 133 -10.88 -13.82 -2.51
CA VAL A 133 -10.91 -14.45 -3.84
C VAL A 133 -12.15 -15.35 -3.87
N ASP A 134 -13.08 -15.04 -4.78
CA ASP A 134 -14.30 -15.81 -5.03
C ASP A 134 -13.99 -17.30 -5.23
N ILE A 135 -14.35 -18.14 -4.25
CA ILE A 135 -14.24 -19.61 -4.34
C ILE A 135 -15.05 -20.15 -5.55
N ASN A 136 -16.00 -19.38 -6.08
CA ASN A 136 -16.76 -19.75 -7.28
C ASN A 136 -15.93 -19.76 -8.58
N LEU A 137 -14.76 -19.13 -8.64
CA LEU A 137 -13.92 -19.13 -9.85
C LEU A 137 -12.98 -20.34 -9.96
N SER A 138 -12.71 -21.06 -8.86
CA SER A 138 -11.81 -22.23 -8.87
C SER A 138 -12.49 -23.55 -9.27
N LEU A 139 -13.83 -23.58 -9.38
CA LEU A 139 -14.61 -24.78 -9.70
C LEU A 139 -14.93 -24.97 -11.19
N ILE A 140 -14.43 -24.11 -12.10
CA ILE A 140 -14.71 -24.20 -13.55
C ILE A 140 -13.60 -24.97 -14.31
N HIS A 141 -12.53 -25.42 -13.66
CA HIS A 141 -11.40 -26.12 -14.31
C HIS A 141 -11.05 -27.50 -13.76
N ILE A 142 -12.05 -28.31 -13.36
CA ILE A 142 -11.90 -29.76 -13.19
C ILE A 142 -13.04 -30.45 -13.93
#